data_AF-A0A0N9N2Y2-F1
#
_entry.id   AF-A0A0N9N2Y2-F1
#
_cell.length_a   1.000
_cell.length_b   1.000
_cell.length_c   1.000
_cell.angle_alpha   90.00
_cell.angle_beta   90.00
_cell.angle_gamma   90.00
#
_symmetry.space_group_name_H-M   'P 1'
#
loop_
_entity.id
_entity.type
_entity.pdbx_description
1 polymer ?
#
loop_
_entity_poly.entity_id
_entity_poly.type
_entity_poly.pdbx_seq_one_letter_code
_entity_poly.pdbx_strand_id
1 'polypeptide(L)'
;MSASRPRSRAEQGELDVPAEKLGPTGRPYRDIPDPGPRDKHGPAVIIAMCNQKGGVGKTTSTINLGAAMAEWGRRVLLVDLDPQGALSAGLGVPHHELDETVHNLLVPPYAATDDVLMRTRVDGLDLLPSNIDLSAAEIQLVTEVGREQALARALHPVADRYDYILVDCQPSLGLLTVNALACADNVVIPMECEYFSLRGLALLTDTIDKVHDRLNPRLELGGILVTMFDQRTLHSREVMSRVVEAFGDAVYDTVINRTVRFPETSVAGEPITSWAPKSTGAQAYRSLAREVIAANERTE
;
A
#
# COMPACT_ATOMS: atom_id res chain seq x y z
N MET A 1 17.82 -82.26 3.71
CA MET A 1 17.30 -81.26 2.76
C MET A 1 16.64 -80.15 3.56
N SER A 2 17.35 -79.04 3.78
CA SER A 2 16.85 -77.86 4.50
C SER A 2 17.08 -76.67 3.59
N ALA A 3 16.00 -76.08 3.09
CA ALA A 3 16.04 -74.99 2.13
C ALA A 3 15.99 -73.64 2.88
N SER A 4 17.02 -72.83 2.60
CA SER A 4 17.27 -71.47 3.06
C SER A 4 16.21 -70.46 2.59
N ARG A 5 15.74 -69.59 3.49
CA ARG A 5 15.08 -68.32 3.15
C ARG A 5 16.14 -67.25 2.84
N PRO A 6 15.97 -66.41 1.80
CA PRO A 6 16.84 -65.26 1.61
C PRO A 6 16.38 -64.09 2.49
N ARG A 7 17.35 -63.44 3.13
CA ARG A 7 17.23 -62.05 3.62
C ARG A 7 17.41 -61.13 2.41
N SER A 8 16.53 -60.15 2.24
CA SER A 8 16.86 -58.96 1.45
C SER A 8 16.45 -57.72 2.24
N ARG A 9 17.47 -57.03 2.75
CA ARG A 9 17.43 -55.68 3.27
C ARG A 9 18.14 -54.85 2.20
N ALA A 10 17.43 -53.90 1.61
CA ALA A 10 18.04 -52.77 0.94
C ALA A 10 17.05 -51.62 1.12
N GLU A 11 17.34 -50.82 2.13
CA GLU A 11 16.71 -49.55 2.46
C GLU A 11 16.78 -48.65 1.22
N GLN A 12 15.63 -48.25 0.69
CA GLN A 12 15.54 -47.09 -0.18
C GLN A 12 15.71 -45.87 0.72
N GLY A 13 16.86 -45.20 0.61
CA GLY A 13 17.07 -43.91 1.23
C GLY A 13 16.07 -42.92 0.67
N GLU A 14 15.09 -42.53 1.49
CA GLU A 14 14.37 -41.28 1.30
C GLU A 14 15.41 -40.17 1.33
N LEU A 15 15.62 -39.53 0.18
CA LEU A 15 16.35 -38.28 0.10
C LEU A 15 15.59 -37.27 0.95
N ASP A 16 16.17 -36.94 2.10
CA ASP A 16 15.68 -35.95 3.04
C ASP A 16 15.79 -34.57 2.37
N VAL A 17 14.81 -34.22 1.54
CA VAL A 17 14.69 -32.88 0.96
C VAL A 17 14.32 -31.95 2.12
N PRO A 18 15.13 -30.93 2.45
CA PRO A 18 14.79 -30.02 3.54
C PRO A 18 13.41 -29.42 3.26
N ALA A 19 12.48 -29.57 4.23
CA ALA A 19 11.16 -28.98 4.12
C ALA A 19 11.29 -27.48 3.83
N GLU A 20 10.74 -27.05 2.70
CA GLU A 20 10.83 -25.67 2.23
C GLU A 20 10.22 -24.75 3.29
N LYS A 21 11.00 -23.75 3.74
CA LYS A 21 10.56 -22.88 4.83
C LYS A 21 9.44 -21.99 4.33
N LEU A 22 8.22 -22.21 4.83
CA LEU A 22 7.05 -21.42 4.46
C LEU A 22 7.07 -20.04 5.12
N GLY A 23 6.58 -19.05 4.37
CA GLY A 23 6.32 -17.70 4.81
C GLY A 23 5.00 -17.54 5.57
N PRO A 24 4.69 -16.32 6.02
CA PRO A 24 3.47 -16.01 6.78
C PRO A 24 2.17 -16.26 6.01
N THR A 25 2.23 -16.25 4.68
CA THR A 25 1.12 -16.55 3.76
C THR A 25 0.89 -18.06 3.58
N GLY A 26 1.75 -18.92 4.15
CA GLY A 26 1.74 -20.36 3.90
C GLY A 26 2.37 -20.75 2.55
N ARG A 27 2.90 -19.80 1.78
CA ARG A 27 3.67 -20.03 0.54
C ARG A 27 5.17 -20.07 0.83
N PRO A 28 5.99 -20.73 -0.03
CA PRO A 28 7.44 -20.57 0.01
C PRO A 28 7.86 -19.12 -0.10
N TYR A 29 8.97 -18.73 0.55
CA TYR A 29 9.53 -17.39 0.36
C TYR A 29 9.97 -17.21 -1.09
N ARG A 30 9.49 -16.15 -1.74
CA ARG A 30 10.02 -15.71 -3.04
C ARG A 30 11.31 -14.93 -2.81
N ASP A 31 12.29 -15.15 -3.69
CA ASP A 31 13.49 -14.33 -3.73
C ASP A 31 13.17 -13.02 -4.45
N ILE A 32 13.15 -11.93 -3.69
CA ILE A 32 12.80 -10.59 -4.18
C ILE A 32 14.08 -9.77 -4.15
N PRO A 33 14.61 -9.34 -5.31
CA PRO A 33 15.89 -8.66 -5.37
C PRO A 33 15.83 -7.31 -4.64
N ASP A 34 16.97 -6.93 -4.06
CA ASP A 34 17.11 -5.59 -3.53
C ASP A 34 17.07 -4.58 -4.67
N PRO A 35 16.28 -3.50 -4.55
CA PRO A 35 16.14 -2.53 -5.62
C PRO A 35 17.46 -1.78 -5.88
N GLY A 36 17.82 -1.66 -7.17
CA GLY A 36 19.01 -0.93 -7.58
C GLY A 36 18.94 0.58 -7.32
N PRO A 37 20.08 1.30 -7.38
CA PRO A 37 20.10 2.75 -7.35
C PRO A 37 19.42 3.36 -8.58
N ARG A 38 18.90 4.58 -8.46
CA ARG A 38 18.31 5.34 -9.57
C ARG A 38 19.14 6.59 -9.90
N ASP A 39 19.53 6.71 -11.17
CA ASP A 39 20.24 7.89 -11.70
C ASP A 39 19.28 9.00 -12.17
N LYS A 40 18.03 8.62 -12.45
CA LYS A 40 16.94 9.50 -12.89
C LYS A 40 15.66 9.13 -12.15
N HIS A 41 14.79 10.12 -12.00
CA HIS A 41 13.48 9.93 -11.38
C HIS A 41 12.37 10.23 -12.39
N GLY A 42 11.23 9.59 -12.19
CA GLY A 42 10.03 9.77 -12.99
C GLY A 42 10.02 9.04 -14.35
N PRO A 43 8.84 8.96 -15.00
CA PRO A 43 7.54 9.39 -14.48
C PRO A 43 7.06 8.49 -13.33
N ALA A 44 6.25 9.05 -12.42
CA ALA A 44 5.80 8.32 -11.25
C ALA A 44 4.82 7.20 -11.57
N VAL A 45 4.97 6.07 -10.87
CA VAL A 45 3.92 5.06 -10.71
C VAL A 45 2.98 5.51 -9.59
N ILE A 46 1.70 5.70 -9.90
CA ILE A 46 0.68 6.15 -8.96
C ILE A 46 -0.02 4.94 -8.34
N ILE A 47 0.06 4.80 -7.01
CA ILE A 47 -0.51 3.69 -6.26
C ILE A 47 -1.60 4.22 -5.33
N ALA A 48 -2.83 3.76 -5.50
CA ALA A 48 -3.93 4.07 -4.59
C ALA A 48 -4.00 3.05 -3.46
N MET A 49 -4.00 3.54 -2.21
CA MET A 49 -4.12 2.72 -1.00
C MET A 49 -5.59 2.68 -0.58
N CYS A 50 -6.32 1.63 -0.98
CA CYS A 50 -7.79 1.59 -0.91
C CYS A 50 -8.32 0.44 -0.07
N ASN A 51 -9.31 0.74 0.79
CA ASN A 51 -10.17 -0.24 1.44
C ASN A 51 -11.38 0.49 2.06
N GLN A 52 -12.58 -0.02 1.79
CA GLN A 52 -13.83 0.50 2.35
C GLN A 52 -13.90 0.36 3.88
N LYS A 53 -13.17 -0.60 4.47
CA LYS A 53 -13.11 -0.72 5.94
C LYS A 53 -12.13 0.31 6.52
N GLY A 54 -12.59 1.05 7.51
CA GLY A 54 -11.73 1.92 8.35
C GLY A 54 -10.81 1.09 9.26
N GLY A 55 -9.66 1.66 9.63
CA GLY A 55 -8.76 1.05 10.62
C GLY A 55 -7.86 -0.09 10.14
N VAL A 56 -7.96 -0.53 8.88
CA VAL A 56 -7.16 -1.64 8.32
C VAL A 56 -5.69 -1.32 8.00
N GLY A 57 -5.16 -0.22 8.54
CA GLY A 57 -3.77 0.18 8.34
C GLY A 57 -3.44 0.81 6.98
N LYS A 58 -4.39 1.46 6.29
CA LYS A 58 -4.14 2.21 5.04
C LYS A 58 -3.08 3.30 5.22
N THR A 59 -3.42 4.32 6.00
CA THR A 59 -2.53 5.44 6.35
C THR A 59 -1.20 4.99 6.91
N THR A 60 -1.22 4.05 7.85
CA THR A 60 0.02 3.47 8.41
C THR A 60 0.88 2.84 7.33
N SER A 61 0.27 2.14 6.38
CA SER A 61 1.00 1.54 5.26
C SER A 61 1.49 2.58 4.27
N THR A 62 0.69 3.60 3.96
CA THR A 62 1.09 4.70 3.07
C THR A 62 2.35 5.41 3.58
N ILE A 63 2.37 5.80 4.86
CA ILE A 63 3.53 6.44 5.52
C ILE A 63 4.78 5.56 5.42
N ASN A 64 4.66 4.32 5.90
CA ASN A 64 5.83 3.48 6.12
C ASN A 64 6.34 2.83 4.83
N LEU A 65 5.45 2.55 3.87
CA LEU A 65 5.84 2.12 2.54
C LEU A 65 6.58 3.25 1.81
N GLY A 66 6.05 4.47 1.83
CA GLY A 66 6.71 5.62 1.20
C GLY A 66 8.08 5.91 1.80
N ALA A 67 8.19 5.91 3.13
CA ALA A 67 9.47 6.07 3.82
C ALA A 67 10.46 4.94 3.48
N ALA A 68 10.01 3.68 3.42
CA ALA A 68 10.86 2.55 3.05
C ALA A 68 11.30 2.59 1.58
N MET A 69 10.45 3.06 0.65
CA MET A 69 10.83 3.30 -0.74
C MET A 69 11.87 4.41 -0.86
N ALA A 70 11.73 5.48 -0.07
CA ALA A 70 12.70 6.57 -0.02
C ALA A 70 14.07 6.12 0.53
N GLU A 71 14.11 5.20 1.50
CA GLU A 71 15.37 4.56 1.95
C GLU A 71 16.09 3.80 0.82
N TRP A 72 15.33 3.26 -0.15
CA TRP A 72 15.88 2.65 -1.36
C TRP A 72 16.23 3.69 -2.45
N GLY A 73 16.19 4.99 -2.16
CA GLY A 73 16.58 6.06 -3.07
C GLY A 73 15.49 6.44 -4.09
N ARG A 74 14.23 6.06 -3.86
CA ARG A 74 13.10 6.52 -4.69
C ARG A 74 12.66 7.90 -4.23
N ARG A 75 12.26 8.76 -5.17
CA ARG A 75 11.50 9.97 -4.82
C ARG A 75 10.03 9.61 -4.72
N VAL A 76 9.43 9.88 -3.56
CA VAL A 76 8.06 9.50 -3.27
C VAL A 76 7.24 10.74 -2.89
N LEU A 77 6.08 10.90 -3.50
CA LEU A 77 5.06 11.86 -3.07
C LEU A 77 3.92 11.12 -2.38
N LEU A 78 3.58 11.54 -1.17
CA LEU A 78 2.40 11.08 -0.47
C LEU A 78 1.26 12.06 -0.72
N VAL A 79 0.05 11.55 -0.96
CA VAL A 79 -1.16 12.37 -1.14
C VAL A 79 -2.16 11.95 -0.09
N ASP A 80 -2.50 12.86 0.82
CA ASP A 80 -3.56 12.65 1.79
C ASP A 80 -4.90 12.94 1.10
N LEU A 81 -5.70 11.91 0.88
CA LEU A 81 -7.03 12.02 0.26
C LEU A 81 -8.11 11.53 1.22
N ASP A 82 -7.93 11.85 2.50
CA ASP A 82 -8.93 11.69 3.56
C ASP A 82 -9.16 13.04 4.26
N PRO A 83 -10.40 13.54 4.36
CA PRO A 83 -10.70 14.76 5.10
C PRO A 83 -10.30 14.73 6.59
N GLN A 84 -10.04 13.55 7.16
CA GLN A 84 -9.51 13.42 8.52
C GLN A 84 -8.03 13.79 8.64
N GLY A 85 -7.29 13.94 7.53
CA GLY A 85 -5.89 14.38 7.55
C GLY A 85 -4.95 13.43 8.28
N ALA A 86 -5.29 12.14 8.37
CA ALA A 86 -4.58 11.18 9.21
C ALA A 86 -3.15 10.92 8.71
N LEU A 87 -2.93 10.96 7.39
CA LEU A 87 -1.60 10.85 6.79
C LEU A 87 -0.74 12.05 7.17
N SER A 88 -1.31 13.24 7.03
CA SER A 88 -0.66 14.51 7.36
C SER A 88 -0.28 14.56 8.85
N ALA A 89 -1.23 14.24 9.74
CA ALA A 89 -1.00 14.15 11.18
C ALA A 89 0.07 13.12 11.54
N GLY A 90 0.05 11.94 10.90
CA GLY A 90 1.00 10.86 11.12
C GLY A 90 2.45 11.21 10.76
N LEU A 91 2.66 12.26 9.96
CA LEU A 91 3.98 12.82 9.60
C LEU A 91 4.32 14.10 10.39
N GLY A 92 3.54 14.41 11.43
CA GLY A 92 3.76 15.56 12.30
C GLY A 92 3.38 16.90 11.68
N VAL A 93 2.57 16.91 10.62
CA VAL A 93 2.09 18.14 9.99
C VAL A 93 0.83 18.66 10.71
N PRO A 94 0.82 19.91 11.21
CA PRO A 94 -0.35 20.54 11.83
C PRO A 94 -1.38 20.96 10.77
N HIS A 95 -1.93 19.97 10.06
CA HIS A 95 -2.75 20.16 8.86
C HIS A 95 -4.04 20.99 9.07
N HIS A 96 -4.53 21.08 10.31
CA HIS A 96 -5.68 21.90 10.68
C HIS A 96 -5.38 23.40 10.70
N GLU A 97 -4.10 23.79 10.69
CA GLU A 97 -3.65 25.18 10.63
C GLU A 97 -3.27 25.61 9.20
N LEU A 98 -3.37 24.70 8.21
CA LEU A 98 -3.03 24.99 6.83
C LEU A 98 -4.19 25.66 6.09
N ASP A 99 -3.89 26.78 5.44
CA ASP A 99 -4.84 27.52 4.60
C ASP A 99 -5.07 26.84 3.23
N GLU A 100 -4.06 26.16 2.70
CA GLU A 100 -4.12 25.45 1.42
C GLU A 100 -3.72 23.98 1.58
N THR A 101 -4.57 23.09 1.06
CA THR A 101 -4.37 21.63 1.10
C THR A 101 -4.76 21.01 -0.25
N VAL A 102 -4.77 19.67 -0.34
CA VAL A 102 -5.29 18.94 -1.51
C VAL A 102 -6.68 19.43 -1.93
N HIS A 103 -7.52 19.90 -1.00
CA HIS A 103 -8.80 20.53 -1.33
C HIS A 103 -8.63 21.62 -2.41
N ASN A 104 -7.71 22.57 -2.22
CA ASN A 104 -7.46 23.70 -3.12
C ASN A 104 -6.85 23.28 -4.47
N LEU A 105 -6.39 22.04 -4.61
CA LEU A 105 -5.95 21.48 -5.88
C LEU A 105 -7.10 20.87 -6.69
N LEU A 106 -8.17 20.45 -6.00
CA LEU A 106 -9.29 19.74 -6.61
C LEU A 106 -10.46 20.65 -6.97
N VAL A 107 -10.67 21.73 -6.21
CA VAL A 107 -11.82 22.63 -6.39
C VAL A 107 -11.40 24.10 -6.49
N PRO A 108 -12.13 24.94 -7.24
CA PRO A 108 -11.85 26.37 -7.34
C PRO A 108 -12.05 27.13 -6.02
N PRO A 109 -11.28 28.21 -5.75
CA PRO A 109 -10.17 28.71 -6.57
C PRO A 109 -8.93 27.81 -6.45
N TYR A 110 -8.37 27.43 -7.60
CA TYR A 110 -7.26 26.48 -7.65
C TYR A 110 -5.95 27.10 -7.18
N ALA A 111 -5.25 26.40 -6.29
CA ALA A 111 -3.84 26.64 -5.97
C ALA A 111 -2.93 25.89 -6.95
N ALA A 112 -1.67 26.31 -7.08
CA ALA A 112 -0.69 25.50 -7.80
C ALA A 112 -0.23 24.33 -6.90
N THR A 113 0.04 23.17 -7.49
CA THR A 113 0.50 21.99 -6.74
C THR A 113 1.76 22.29 -5.94
N ASP A 114 2.65 23.13 -6.46
CA ASP A 114 3.89 23.56 -5.81
C ASP A 114 3.66 24.43 -4.56
N ASP A 115 2.54 25.14 -4.46
CA ASP A 115 2.22 25.98 -3.30
C ASP A 115 1.71 25.13 -2.11
N VAL A 116 1.09 23.99 -2.41
CA VAL A 116 0.55 23.04 -1.42
C VAL A 116 1.57 21.97 -1.00
N LEU A 117 2.58 21.73 -1.84
CA LEU A 117 3.57 20.67 -1.65
C LEU A 117 4.48 20.93 -0.45
N MET A 118 4.54 19.95 0.46
CA MET A 118 5.35 20.02 1.66
C MET A 118 6.50 19.00 1.63
N ARG A 119 7.69 19.43 2.06
CA ARG A 119 8.80 18.51 2.38
C ARG A 119 8.53 17.86 3.73
N THR A 120 8.69 16.55 3.81
CA THR A 120 8.63 15.86 5.11
C THR A 120 9.99 15.87 5.79
N ARG A 121 10.07 15.27 6.99
CA ARG A 121 11.34 15.06 7.70
C ARG A 121 12.18 13.91 7.12
N VAL A 122 11.62 13.16 6.17
CA VAL A 122 12.30 12.03 5.52
C VAL A 122 12.79 12.48 4.16
N ASP A 123 14.10 12.36 3.94
CA ASP A 123 14.72 12.71 2.66
C ASP A 123 14.13 11.87 1.52
N GLY A 124 13.78 12.51 0.41
CA GLY A 124 13.15 11.86 -0.74
C GLY A 124 11.65 11.60 -0.60
N LEU A 125 11.02 12.03 0.51
CA LEU A 125 9.58 11.87 0.77
C LEU A 125 8.90 13.24 0.93
N ASP A 126 7.95 13.53 0.04
CA ASP A 126 7.14 14.75 0.08
C ASP A 126 5.67 14.42 0.36
N LEU A 127 4.87 15.45 0.68
CA LEU A 127 3.46 15.32 1.05
C LEU A 127 2.61 16.41 0.40
N LEU A 128 1.45 16.02 -0.15
CA LEU A 128 0.29 16.88 -0.33
C LEU A 128 -0.68 16.64 0.83
N PRO A 129 -0.83 17.60 1.77
CA PRO A 129 -1.61 17.42 2.98
C PRO A 129 -3.11 17.56 2.73
N SER A 130 -3.92 17.09 3.68
CA SER A 130 -5.38 17.23 3.68
C SER A 130 -5.87 17.80 5.01
N ASN A 131 -7.03 18.45 4.98
CA ASN A 131 -7.74 18.91 6.16
C ASN A 131 -9.26 18.67 6.00
N ILE A 132 -10.03 19.14 6.98
CA ILE A 132 -11.48 18.96 7.01
C ILE A 132 -12.20 19.58 5.81
N ASP A 133 -11.62 20.58 5.15
CA ASP A 133 -12.23 21.25 3.99
C ASP A 133 -12.38 20.29 2.81
N LEU A 134 -11.53 19.26 2.71
CA LEU A 134 -11.66 18.21 1.69
C LEU A 134 -13.04 17.51 1.72
N SER A 135 -13.74 17.51 2.86
CA SER A 135 -15.12 17.01 2.95
C SER A 135 -16.11 17.82 2.11
N ALA A 136 -15.88 19.13 1.95
CA ALA A 136 -16.67 19.98 1.08
C ALA A 136 -16.37 19.72 -0.40
N ALA A 137 -15.15 19.30 -0.74
CA ALA A 137 -14.76 18.99 -2.12
C ALA A 137 -15.64 17.89 -2.74
N GLU A 138 -16.07 16.89 -1.95
CA GLU A 138 -16.96 15.83 -2.47
C GLU A 138 -18.26 16.38 -3.06
N ILE A 139 -18.83 17.41 -2.44
CA ILE A 139 -20.07 18.04 -2.88
C ILE A 139 -19.79 18.99 -4.04
N GLN A 140 -18.73 19.81 -3.94
CA GLN A 140 -18.39 20.80 -4.95
C GLN A 140 -17.98 20.16 -6.28
N LEU A 141 -17.24 19.04 -6.23
CA LEU A 141 -16.84 18.28 -7.42
C LEU A 141 -18.04 17.72 -8.19
N VAL A 142 -19.23 17.57 -7.59
CA VAL A 142 -20.41 17.03 -8.30
C VAL A 142 -20.74 17.86 -9.54
N THR A 143 -20.55 19.18 -9.48
CA THR A 143 -20.84 20.10 -10.58
C THR A 143 -19.65 20.33 -11.51
N GLU A 144 -18.47 19.85 -11.16
CA GLU A 144 -17.25 20.05 -11.95
C GLU A 144 -17.22 19.16 -13.20
N VAL A 145 -16.74 19.73 -14.31
CA VAL A 145 -16.55 18.99 -15.55
C VAL A 145 -15.30 18.12 -15.42
N GLY A 146 -15.42 16.82 -15.74
CA GLY A 146 -14.32 15.88 -15.56
C GLY A 146 -13.90 15.74 -14.09
N ARG A 147 -14.87 15.81 -13.17
CA ARG A 147 -14.67 15.72 -11.72
C ARG A 147 -13.96 14.46 -11.24
N GLU A 148 -14.07 13.35 -11.98
CA GLU A 148 -13.36 12.10 -11.69
C GLU A 148 -11.85 12.20 -12.01
N GLN A 149 -11.43 13.22 -12.77
CA GLN A 149 -10.03 13.45 -13.17
C GLN A 149 -9.41 14.66 -12.46
N ALA A 150 -10.06 15.20 -11.43
CA ALA A 150 -9.56 16.39 -10.73
C ALA A 150 -8.18 16.14 -10.11
N LEU A 151 -8.00 15.01 -9.42
CA LEU A 151 -6.70 14.65 -8.85
C LEU A 151 -5.64 14.40 -9.93
N ALA A 152 -6.02 13.74 -11.05
CA ALA A 152 -5.11 13.52 -12.17
C ALA A 152 -4.52 14.83 -12.72
N ARG A 153 -5.37 15.86 -12.86
CA ARG A 153 -4.95 17.20 -13.30
C ARG A 153 -4.02 17.87 -12.29
N ALA A 154 -4.30 17.73 -11.00
CA ALA A 154 -3.45 18.28 -9.93
C ALA A 154 -2.06 17.63 -9.86
N LEU A 155 -1.97 16.32 -10.14
CA LEU A 155 -0.70 15.58 -10.07
C LEU A 155 0.14 15.69 -11.35
N HIS A 156 -0.47 15.97 -12.50
CA HIS A 156 0.22 16.03 -13.79
C HIS A 156 1.49 16.94 -13.80
N PRO A 157 1.50 18.16 -13.22
CA PRO A 157 2.68 19.04 -13.25
C PRO A 157 3.86 18.56 -12.41
N VAL A 158 3.65 17.56 -11.54
CA VAL A 158 4.66 17.06 -10.60
C VAL A 158 5.03 15.58 -10.84
N ALA A 159 4.27 14.85 -11.67
CA ALA A 159 4.45 13.42 -11.89
C ALA A 159 5.87 13.03 -12.34
N ASP A 160 6.53 13.83 -13.18
CA ASP A 160 7.89 13.54 -13.66
C ASP A 160 8.99 13.75 -12.60
N ARG A 161 8.64 14.23 -11.41
CA ARG A 161 9.60 14.54 -10.33
C ARG A 161 9.77 13.38 -9.34
N TYR A 162 8.87 12.40 -9.38
CA TYR A 162 8.77 11.30 -8.43
C TYR A 162 8.82 9.96 -9.14
N ASP A 163 9.35 8.93 -8.47
CA ASP A 163 9.24 7.55 -8.93
C ASP A 163 7.91 6.92 -8.52
N TYR A 164 7.36 7.35 -7.38
CA TYR A 164 6.08 6.86 -6.87
C TYR A 164 5.23 8.00 -6.31
N ILE A 165 3.93 7.93 -6.55
CA ILE A 165 2.93 8.74 -5.85
C ILE A 165 2.01 7.76 -5.09
N LEU A 166 1.97 7.84 -3.77
CA LEU A 166 1.09 6.99 -2.95
C LEU A 166 -0.10 7.82 -2.47
N VAL A 167 -1.31 7.41 -2.84
CA VAL A 167 -2.55 8.13 -2.49
C VAL A 167 -3.26 7.41 -1.33
N ASP A 168 -3.29 8.04 -0.16
CA ASP A 168 -4.02 7.52 1.01
C ASP A 168 -5.50 7.84 0.89
N CYS A 169 -6.32 6.83 0.62
CA CYS A 169 -7.75 7.05 0.41
C CYS A 169 -8.53 6.91 1.72
N GLN A 170 -9.56 7.75 1.88
CA GLN A 170 -10.57 7.60 2.92
C GLN A 170 -11.26 6.21 2.91
N PRO A 171 -11.86 5.76 4.03
CA PRO A 171 -12.60 4.50 4.12
C PRO A 171 -14.00 4.57 3.47
N SER A 172 -14.08 5.09 2.25
CA SER A 172 -15.30 5.19 1.46
C SER A 172 -15.00 4.92 -0.02
N LEU A 173 -16.02 4.63 -0.81
CA LEU A 173 -15.94 4.56 -2.27
C LEU A 173 -16.63 5.77 -2.91
N GLY A 174 -16.45 6.93 -2.28
CA GLY A 174 -16.96 8.22 -2.75
C GLY A 174 -16.17 8.78 -3.93
N LEU A 175 -16.50 10.01 -4.32
CA LEU A 175 -15.91 10.68 -5.49
C LEU A 175 -14.40 10.92 -5.34
N LEU A 176 -13.91 11.15 -4.12
CA LEU A 176 -12.47 11.28 -3.87
C LEU A 176 -11.73 9.96 -4.15
N THR A 177 -12.27 8.84 -3.68
CA THR A 177 -11.66 7.52 -3.96
C THR A 177 -11.71 7.20 -5.45
N VAL A 178 -12.79 7.56 -6.16
CA VAL A 178 -12.85 7.45 -7.62
C VAL A 178 -11.79 8.31 -8.30
N ASN A 179 -11.51 9.51 -7.79
CA ASN A 179 -10.41 10.36 -8.30
C ASN A 179 -9.04 9.69 -8.15
N ALA A 180 -8.76 9.08 -7.00
CA ALA A 180 -7.53 8.31 -6.79
C ALA A 180 -7.41 7.15 -7.78
N LEU A 181 -8.48 6.37 -7.95
CA LEU A 181 -8.49 5.23 -8.88
C LEU A 181 -8.41 5.67 -10.35
N ALA A 182 -8.96 6.82 -10.70
CA ALA A 182 -8.95 7.34 -12.07
C ALA A 182 -7.55 7.78 -12.54
N CYS A 183 -6.63 8.10 -11.63
CA CYS A 183 -5.24 8.42 -11.97
C CYS A 183 -4.23 7.34 -11.61
N ALA A 184 -4.58 6.38 -10.75
CA ALA A 184 -3.68 5.32 -10.30
C ALA A 184 -3.30 4.35 -11.43
N ASP A 185 -2.04 3.91 -11.46
CA ASP A 185 -1.61 2.80 -12.29
C ASP A 185 -1.98 1.47 -11.61
N ASN A 186 -1.90 1.40 -10.29
CA ASN A 186 -2.41 0.24 -9.56
C ASN A 186 -2.94 0.54 -8.16
N VAL A 187 -3.66 -0.45 -7.61
CA VAL A 187 -4.28 -0.39 -6.29
C VAL A 187 -3.63 -1.39 -5.34
N VAL A 188 -3.21 -0.91 -4.18
CA VAL A 188 -2.86 -1.77 -3.05
C VAL A 188 -4.02 -1.78 -2.05
N ILE A 189 -4.42 -2.96 -1.61
CA ILE A 189 -5.52 -3.16 -0.67
C ILE A 189 -4.99 -3.65 0.69
N PRO A 190 -4.76 -2.74 1.66
CA PRO A 190 -4.50 -3.13 3.05
C PRO A 190 -5.73 -3.77 3.66
N MET A 191 -5.58 -4.92 4.32
CA MET A 191 -6.68 -5.62 4.96
C MET A 191 -6.27 -6.24 6.30
N GLU A 192 -7.23 -6.49 7.18
CA GLU A 192 -7.06 -7.33 8.37
C GLU A 192 -7.67 -8.72 8.13
N CYS A 193 -7.10 -9.76 8.74
CA CYS A 193 -7.64 -11.13 8.68
C CYS A 193 -8.86 -11.29 9.62
N GLU A 194 -10.01 -10.77 9.19
CA GLU A 194 -11.30 -10.89 9.86
C GLU A 194 -12.35 -11.57 8.97
N TYR A 195 -13.45 -12.01 9.59
CA TYR A 195 -14.52 -12.77 8.93
C TYR A 195 -15.11 -12.08 7.69
N PHE A 196 -15.32 -10.76 7.74
CA PHE A 196 -15.95 -10.03 6.63
C PHE A 196 -14.97 -9.55 5.55
N SER A 197 -13.67 -9.80 5.71
CA SER A 197 -12.66 -9.20 4.86
C SER A 197 -12.73 -9.70 3.41
N LEU A 198 -13.04 -10.98 3.16
CA LEU A 198 -13.20 -11.51 1.80
C LEU A 198 -14.38 -10.88 1.04
N ARG A 199 -15.49 -10.62 1.74
CA ARG A 199 -16.64 -9.95 1.14
C ARG A 199 -16.31 -8.49 0.80
N GLY A 200 -15.61 -7.81 1.69
CA GLY A 200 -15.13 -6.45 1.46
C GLY A 200 -14.17 -6.37 0.27
N LEU A 201 -13.26 -7.33 0.15
CA LEU A 201 -12.35 -7.45 -1.00
C LEU A 201 -13.11 -7.61 -2.32
N ALA A 202 -14.07 -8.54 -2.38
CA ALA A 202 -14.84 -8.77 -3.61
C ALA A 202 -15.57 -7.49 -4.08
N LEU A 203 -16.22 -6.76 -3.18
CA LEU A 203 -16.90 -5.50 -3.51
C LEU A 203 -15.93 -4.40 -3.97
N LEU A 204 -14.73 -4.37 -3.40
CA LEU A 204 -13.69 -3.43 -3.79
C LEU A 204 -13.14 -3.77 -5.18
N THR A 205 -12.85 -5.05 -5.45
CA THR A 205 -12.42 -5.53 -6.77
C THR A 205 -13.47 -5.21 -7.84
N ASP A 206 -14.76 -5.48 -7.59
CA ASP A 206 -15.86 -5.09 -8.49
C ASP A 206 -15.90 -3.59 -8.78
N THR A 207 -15.44 -2.76 -7.84
CA THR A 207 -15.39 -1.30 -7.99
C THR A 207 -14.17 -0.89 -8.82
N ILE A 208 -13.01 -1.50 -8.56
CA ILE A 208 -11.79 -1.31 -9.34
C ILE A 208 -12.05 -1.66 -10.81
N ASP A 209 -12.68 -2.81 -11.08
CA ASP A 209 -13.00 -3.26 -12.44
C ASP A 209 -13.91 -2.25 -13.17
N LYS A 210 -14.92 -1.70 -12.49
CA LYS A 210 -15.80 -0.67 -13.06
C LYS A 210 -15.06 0.63 -13.38
N VAL A 211 -14.10 1.03 -12.55
CA VAL A 211 -13.28 2.22 -12.81
C VAL A 211 -12.32 1.95 -13.96
N HIS A 212 -11.69 0.77 -13.99
CA HIS A 212 -10.85 0.33 -15.09
C HIS A 212 -11.59 0.44 -16.43
N ASP A 213 -12.77 -0.16 -16.53
CA ASP A 213 -13.53 -0.26 -17.77
C ASP A 213 -14.08 1.09 -18.28
N ARG A 214 -14.33 2.04 -17.38
CA ARG A 214 -15.07 3.27 -17.69
C ARG A 214 -14.23 4.54 -17.67
N LEU A 215 -13.15 4.56 -16.87
CA LEU A 215 -12.42 5.79 -16.56
C LEU A 215 -10.91 5.64 -16.78
N ASN A 216 -10.32 4.53 -16.36
CA ASN A 216 -8.86 4.35 -16.37
C ASN A 216 -8.44 2.93 -16.78
N PRO A 217 -8.30 2.65 -18.09
CA PRO A 217 -7.92 1.34 -18.61
C PRO A 217 -6.50 0.86 -18.22
N ARG A 218 -5.72 1.67 -17.49
CA ARG A 218 -4.41 1.27 -16.97
C ARG A 218 -4.47 0.76 -15.52
N LEU A 219 -5.62 0.92 -14.86
CA LEU A 219 -5.78 0.60 -13.44
C LEU A 219 -5.77 -0.91 -13.20
N GLU A 220 -4.76 -1.40 -12.50
CA GLU A 220 -4.66 -2.82 -12.14
C GLU A 220 -4.70 -3.05 -10.62
N LEU A 221 -5.03 -4.27 -10.20
CA LEU A 221 -4.82 -4.68 -8.82
C LEU A 221 -3.33 -4.92 -8.60
N GLY A 222 -2.65 -4.00 -7.89
CA GLY A 222 -1.22 -4.09 -7.59
C GLY A 222 -0.89 -5.10 -6.50
N GLY A 223 -1.78 -5.24 -5.50
CA GLY A 223 -1.71 -6.33 -4.54
C GLY A 223 -2.53 -6.15 -3.27
N ILE A 224 -2.62 -7.22 -2.48
CA ILE A 224 -3.32 -7.29 -1.20
C ILE A 224 -2.29 -7.38 -0.09
N LEU A 225 -2.28 -6.38 0.80
CA LEU A 225 -1.40 -6.31 1.95
C LEU A 225 -2.15 -6.76 3.20
N VAL A 226 -1.74 -7.88 3.79
CA VAL A 226 -2.28 -8.30 5.08
C VAL A 226 -1.60 -7.54 6.21
N THR A 227 -2.40 -6.87 7.01
CA THR A 227 -1.99 -6.04 8.15
C THR A 227 -2.56 -6.55 9.46
N MET A 228 -1.98 -6.06 10.55
CA MET A 228 -2.29 -6.43 11.94
C MET A 228 -2.36 -7.95 12.18
N PHE A 229 -1.54 -8.70 11.45
CA PHE A 229 -1.59 -10.16 11.45
C PHE A 229 -1.14 -10.74 12.80
N ASP A 230 -1.89 -11.72 13.29
CA ASP A 230 -1.54 -12.52 14.47
C ASP A 230 -1.54 -14.02 14.13
N GLN A 231 -0.35 -14.53 13.80
CA GLN A 231 -0.10 -15.93 13.45
C GLN A 231 -0.50 -16.94 14.53
N ARG A 232 -0.63 -16.49 15.79
CA ARG A 232 -0.95 -17.36 16.92
C ARG A 232 -2.42 -17.79 16.89
N THR A 233 -3.29 -16.98 16.27
CA THR A 233 -4.72 -17.27 16.24
C THR A 233 -5.07 -18.18 15.06
N LEU A 234 -5.93 -19.17 15.31
CA LEU A 234 -6.44 -20.04 14.25
C LEU A 234 -7.23 -19.23 13.21
N HIS A 235 -8.05 -18.28 13.68
CA HIS A 235 -8.88 -17.43 12.82
C HIS A 235 -8.05 -16.65 11.79
N SER A 236 -6.98 -15.97 12.21
CA SER A 236 -6.16 -15.20 11.26
C SER A 236 -5.50 -16.12 10.22
N ARG A 237 -5.06 -17.32 10.59
CA ARG A 237 -4.46 -18.28 9.65
C ARG A 237 -5.49 -18.83 8.66
N GLU A 238 -6.70 -19.15 9.11
CA GLU A 238 -7.77 -19.62 8.23
C GLU A 238 -8.20 -18.54 7.23
N VAL A 239 -8.36 -17.30 7.68
CA VAL A 239 -8.69 -16.17 6.80
C VAL A 239 -7.55 -15.92 5.80
N MET A 240 -6.29 -15.91 6.25
CA MET A 240 -5.12 -15.79 5.37
C MET A 240 -5.13 -16.87 4.27
N SER A 241 -5.32 -18.14 4.65
CA SER A 241 -5.35 -19.25 3.69
C SER A 241 -6.41 -19.05 2.61
N ARG A 242 -7.60 -18.58 2.98
CA ARG A 242 -8.68 -18.31 2.01
C ARG A 242 -8.40 -17.12 1.11
N VAL A 243 -7.75 -16.08 1.64
CA VAL A 243 -7.32 -14.93 0.83
C VAL A 243 -6.27 -15.36 -0.19
N VAL A 244 -5.28 -16.15 0.23
CA VAL A 244 -4.26 -16.71 -0.67
C VAL A 244 -4.87 -17.67 -1.69
N GLU A 245 -5.83 -18.51 -1.29
CA GLU A 245 -6.56 -19.40 -2.20
C GLU A 245 -7.35 -18.63 -3.27
N ALA A 246 -8.00 -17.53 -2.87
CA ALA A 246 -8.84 -16.74 -3.78
C ALA A 246 -8.04 -15.79 -4.69
N PHE A 247 -6.95 -15.21 -4.20
CA PHE A 247 -6.23 -14.13 -4.88
C PHE A 247 -4.80 -14.49 -5.32
N GLY A 248 -4.28 -15.66 -4.91
CA GLY A 248 -3.00 -16.18 -5.35
C GLY A 248 -1.86 -15.16 -5.23
N ASP A 249 -1.18 -14.91 -6.34
CA ASP A 249 -0.01 -14.03 -6.42
C ASP A 249 -0.31 -12.54 -6.20
N ALA A 250 -1.58 -12.12 -6.22
CA ALA A 250 -1.95 -10.76 -5.87
C ALA A 250 -1.76 -10.50 -4.36
N VAL A 251 -1.69 -11.52 -3.50
CA VAL A 251 -1.35 -11.33 -2.09
C VAL A 251 0.16 -11.12 -1.95
N TYR A 252 0.60 -10.08 -1.24
CA TYR A 252 2.04 -9.90 -0.93
C TYR A 252 2.54 -10.99 0.02
N ASP A 253 3.81 -11.38 -0.09
CA ASP A 253 4.40 -12.33 0.87
C ASP A 253 4.65 -11.68 2.23
N THR A 254 4.98 -10.40 2.20
CA THR A 254 5.16 -9.59 3.39
C THR A 254 3.82 -9.31 4.06
N VAL A 255 3.77 -9.58 5.37
CA VAL A 255 2.65 -9.25 6.24
C VAL A 255 3.09 -8.26 7.31
N ILE A 256 2.19 -7.36 7.69
CA ILE A 256 2.44 -6.42 8.80
C ILE A 256 1.83 -7.01 10.08
N ASN A 257 2.67 -7.42 11.02
CA ASN A 257 2.22 -7.98 12.30
C ASN A 257 1.66 -6.89 13.22
N ARG A 258 0.73 -7.27 14.10
CA ARG A 258 0.20 -6.37 15.13
C ARG A 258 1.32 -5.95 16.11
N THR A 259 1.44 -4.64 16.36
CA THR A 259 2.43 -4.07 17.28
C THR A 259 1.92 -2.77 17.88
N VAL A 260 2.31 -2.47 19.13
CA VAL A 260 2.02 -1.20 19.82
C VAL A 260 2.83 -0.03 19.27
N ARG A 261 3.87 -0.31 18.48
CA ARG A 261 4.78 0.72 17.95
C ARG A 261 4.15 1.61 16.89
N PHE A 262 3.16 1.14 16.12
CA PHE A 262 2.53 1.98 15.10
C PHE A 262 1.76 3.16 15.71
N PRO A 263 0.90 2.97 16.73
CA PRO A 263 0.33 4.09 17.46
C PRO A 263 1.39 5.07 18.02
N GLU A 264 2.49 4.55 18.57
CA GLU A 264 3.59 5.38 19.10
C GLU A 264 4.24 6.24 17.99
N THR A 265 4.45 5.69 16.79
CA THR A 265 4.99 6.44 15.65
C THR A 265 4.06 7.55 15.16
N SER A 266 2.74 7.32 15.15
CA SER A 266 1.77 8.36 14.76
C SER A 266 1.77 9.53 15.74
N VAL A 267 1.96 9.27 17.04
CA VAL A 267 2.10 10.33 18.06
C VAL A 267 3.43 11.07 17.91
N ALA A 268 4.50 10.38 17.52
CA ALA A 268 5.80 10.98 17.27
C ALA A 268 5.87 11.81 15.99
N GLY A 269 4.93 11.61 15.05
CA GLY A 269 4.93 12.29 13.75
C GLY A 269 6.08 11.83 12.84
N GLU A 270 6.50 10.57 12.96
CA GLU A 270 7.66 10.04 12.26
C GLU A 270 7.44 8.57 11.85
N PRO A 271 7.88 8.13 10.65
CA PRO A 271 7.73 6.74 10.21
C PRO A 271 8.46 5.74 11.13
N ILE A 272 7.97 4.49 11.16
CA ILE A 272 8.59 3.42 11.95
C ILE A 272 10.02 3.11 11.52
N THR A 273 10.36 3.36 10.25
CA THR A 273 11.67 3.09 9.69
C THR A 273 12.76 3.96 10.31
N SER A 274 12.43 5.18 10.73
CA SER A 274 13.36 6.09 11.42
C SER A 274 13.13 6.15 12.94
N TRP A 275 11.88 6.05 13.41
CA TRP A 275 11.55 6.02 14.84
C TRP A 275 11.98 4.71 15.53
N ALA A 276 11.78 3.56 14.88
CA ALA A 276 12.16 2.24 15.39
C ALA A 276 12.79 1.35 14.30
N PRO A 277 13.97 1.73 13.76
CA PRO A 277 14.59 1.12 12.57
C PRO A 277 14.85 -0.38 12.69
N LYS A 278 15.12 -0.88 13.91
CA LYS A 278 15.42 -2.29 14.18
C LYS A 278 14.17 -3.13 14.48
N SER A 279 12.98 -2.53 14.47
CA SER A 279 11.74 -3.24 14.76
C SER A 279 11.33 -4.20 13.64
N THR A 280 10.55 -5.21 13.99
CA THR A 280 9.95 -6.13 13.01
C THR A 280 9.02 -5.40 12.03
N GLY A 281 8.31 -4.36 12.49
CA GLY A 281 7.45 -3.53 11.63
C GLY A 281 8.25 -2.73 10.59
N ALA A 282 9.38 -2.15 10.98
CA ALA A 282 10.28 -1.47 10.05
C ALA A 282 10.87 -2.43 9.01
N GLN A 283 11.31 -3.61 9.44
CA GLN A 283 11.79 -4.65 8.52
C GLN A 283 10.69 -5.14 7.57
N ALA A 284 9.46 -5.29 8.06
CA ALA A 284 8.33 -5.66 7.23
C ALA A 284 8.05 -4.60 6.15
N TYR A 285 7.99 -3.31 6.48
CA TYR A 285 7.79 -2.28 5.46
C TYR A 285 8.95 -2.16 4.46
N ARG A 286 10.19 -2.40 4.89
CA ARG A 286 11.33 -2.52 3.96
C ARG A 286 11.17 -3.71 3.00
N SER A 287 10.74 -4.87 3.48
CA SER A 287 10.44 -6.01 2.62
C SER A 287 9.28 -5.72 1.67
N LEU A 288 8.20 -5.10 2.16
CA LEU A 288 7.07 -4.69 1.32
C LEU A 288 7.52 -3.72 0.22
N ALA A 289 8.34 -2.71 0.55
CA ALA A 289 8.87 -1.78 -0.44
C ALA A 289 9.62 -2.51 -1.55
N ARG A 290 10.41 -3.54 -1.22
CA ARG A 290 11.08 -4.36 -2.23
C ARG A 290 10.09 -5.12 -3.12
N GLU A 291 9.03 -5.71 -2.55
CA GLU A 291 8.01 -6.42 -3.36
C GLU A 291 7.30 -5.46 -4.31
N VAL A 292 6.87 -4.30 -3.79
CA VAL A 292 6.14 -3.30 -4.58
C VAL A 292 7.03 -2.71 -5.66
N ILE A 293 8.28 -2.38 -5.34
CA ILE A 293 9.24 -1.86 -6.33
C ILE A 293 9.51 -2.92 -7.41
N ALA A 294 9.81 -4.15 -7.01
CA ALA A 294 10.09 -5.23 -7.96
C ALA A 294 8.89 -5.56 -8.87
N ALA A 295 7.66 -5.39 -8.39
CA ALA A 295 6.46 -5.59 -9.20
C ALA A 295 6.26 -4.48 -10.26
N ASN A 296 6.71 -3.26 -9.99
CA ASN A 296 6.45 -2.09 -10.83
C ASN A 296 7.64 -1.72 -11.74
N GLU A 297 8.87 -2.09 -11.39
CA GLU A 297 10.07 -1.81 -12.18
C GLU A 297 10.40 -2.93 -13.20
N ARG A 298 9.68 -4.06 -13.19
CA ARG A 298 9.87 -5.16 -14.15
C ARG A 298 9.29 -4.88 -15.54
N THR A 299 8.73 -3.69 -15.75
CA THR A 299 7.97 -3.32 -16.97
C THR A 299 8.80 -2.48 -17.96
N GLU A 300 10.13 -2.45 -17.84
CA GLU A 300 11.04 -1.88 -18.84
C GLU A 300 11.74 -2.93 -19.71
#